data_AF-A0A538IY42-F1
#
_entry.id   AF-A0A538IY42-F1
#
_cell.length_a   1.000
_cell.length_b   1.000
_cell.length_c   1.000
_cell.angle_alpha   90.00
_cell.angle_beta   90.00
_cell.angle_gamma   90.00
#
_symmetry.space_group_name_H-M   'P 1'
#
loop_
_entity.id
_entity.type
_entity.pdbx_description
1 polymer ?
#
loop_
_entity_poly.entity_id
_entity_poly.type
_entity_poly.pdbx_seq_one_letter_code
_entity_poly.pdbx_strand_id
1 'polypeptide(L)'
;MARSAAFFDLDRTLLRRSSALALAGSFRDRGLIGRGQLAKAAAWQLLFVMRGASHEAVRSAAEDGLRILRGFTPEEMRELVGGALEGVLRPLVYQEPLELVEHHREHGEQVYIVSATLQEIVETIAADLG
;
A
#
# COMPACT_ATOMS: atom_id res chain seq x y z
N MET A 1 -22.95 -26.57 -0.26
CA MET A 1 -22.87 -25.16 -0.71
C MET A 1 -21.41 -24.85 -0.98
N ALA A 2 -21.09 -24.18 -2.10
CA ALA A 2 -19.73 -23.75 -2.36
C ALA A 2 -19.34 -22.67 -1.35
N ARG A 3 -18.15 -22.78 -0.76
CA ARG A 3 -17.62 -21.80 0.19
C ARG A 3 -17.00 -20.66 -0.64
N SER A 4 -17.65 -19.51 -0.67
CA SER A 4 -17.19 -18.34 -1.42
C SER A 4 -16.18 -17.52 -0.60
N ALA A 5 -15.37 -16.73 -1.29
CA ALA A 5 -14.42 -15.80 -0.69
C ALA A 5 -14.32 -14.52 -1.52
N ALA A 6 -14.04 -13.40 -0.86
CA ALA A 6 -13.83 -12.10 -1.46
C ALA A 6 -12.38 -11.63 -1.23
N PHE A 7 -11.77 -11.08 -2.28
CA PHE A 7 -10.40 -10.62 -2.27
C PHE A 7 -10.36 -9.13 -2.60
N PHE A 8 -9.72 -8.35 -1.75
CA PHE A 8 -9.61 -6.90 -1.89
C PHE A 8 -8.14 -6.51 -2.02
N ASP A 9 -7.81 -5.69 -3.01
CA ASP A 9 -6.55 -4.94 -2.97
C ASP A 9 -6.66 -3.81 -1.93
N LEU A 10 -5.53 -3.24 -1.54
CA LEU A 10 -5.46 -2.13 -0.60
C LEU A 10 -5.40 -0.78 -1.33
N ASP A 11 -4.33 -0.56 -2.10
CA ASP A 11 -4.07 0.72 -2.76
C ASP A 11 -5.09 1.00 -3.86
N ARG A 12 -5.73 2.18 -3.83
CA ARG A 12 -6.81 2.56 -4.78
C ARG A 12 -8.01 1.59 -4.78
N THR A 13 -8.16 0.77 -3.74
CA THR A 13 -9.28 -0.16 -3.56
C THR A 13 -9.91 -0.02 -2.18
N LEU A 14 -9.18 -0.25 -1.08
CA LEU A 14 -9.68 0.10 0.27
C LEU A 14 -9.20 1.49 0.70
N LEU A 15 -8.09 1.96 0.12
CA LEU A 15 -7.57 3.32 0.27
C LEU A 15 -7.87 4.14 -0.98
N ARG A 16 -8.22 5.43 -0.82
CA ARG A 16 -8.49 6.35 -1.95
C ARG A 16 -7.25 6.63 -2.81
N ARG A 17 -6.05 6.38 -2.29
CA ARG A 17 -4.77 6.69 -2.95
C ARG A 17 -3.77 5.56 -2.72
N SER A 18 -2.64 5.62 -3.43
CA SER A 18 -1.53 4.73 -3.13
C SER A 18 -0.90 5.07 -1.78
N SER A 19 -0.77 4.08 -0.91
CA SER A 19 -0.13 4.17 0.40
C SER A 19 1.35 4.52 0.28
N ALA A 20 2.06 3.94 -0.70
CA ALA A 20 3.48 4.24 -0.95
C ALA A 20 3.69 5.73 -1.29
N LEU A 21 2.83 6.31 -2.13
CA LEU A 21 2.89 7.74 -2.45
C LEU A 21 2.48 8.62 -1.27
N ALA A 22 1.47 8.21 -0.51
CA ALA A 22 1.03 8.93 0.68
C ALA A 22 2.15 9.00 1.74
N LEU A 23 2.88 7.91 1.94
CA LEU A 23 3.98 7.81 2.90
C LEU A 23 5.30 8.39 2.40
N ALA A 24 5.43 8.73 1.11
CA ALA A 24 6.68 9.23 0.54
C ALA A 24 7.22 10.48 1.25
N GLY A 25 6.34 11.36 1.73
CA GLY A 25 6.71 12.52 2.55
C GLY A 25 7.31 12.11 3.90
N SER A 26 6.60 11.26 4.65
CA SER A 26 7.07 10.70 5.93
C SER A 26 8.39 9.93 5.79
N PHE A 27 8.57 9.26 4.66
CA PHE A 27 9.81 8.56 4.33
C PHE A 27 10.95 9.54 4.04
N ARG A 28 10.70 10.60 3.26
CA ARG A 28 11.69 11.66 3.00
C ARG A 28 12.10 12.41 4.27
N ASP A 29 11.14 12.77 5.11
CA ASP A 29 11.39 13.60 6.30
C ASP A 29 12.22 12.85 7.36
N ARG A 30 12.19 11.52 7.33
CA ARG A 30 13.07 10.63 8.11
C ARG A 30 14.36 10.23 7.39
N GLY A 31 14.65 10.84 6.23
CA GLY A 31 15.86 10.59 5.44
C GLY A 31 15.87 9.27 4.68
N LEU A 32 14.75 8.55 4.61
CA LEU A 32 14.65 7.23 3.96
C LEU A 32 14.69 7.32 2.44
N ILE A 33 14.18 8.42 1.87
CA ILE A 33 14.16 8.66 0.42
C ILE A 33 14.86 9.97 0.13
N GLY A 34 15.98 9.88 -0.58
CA GLY A 34 16.72 11.06 -1.04
C GLY A 34 16.01 11.79 -2.19
N ARG A 35 16.34 13.06 -2.41
CA ARG A 35 15.77 13.89 -3.50
C ARG A 35 15.94 13.26 -4.88
N GLY A 36 17.07 12.57 -5.12
CA GLY A 36 17.34 11.86 -6.37
C GLY A 36 16.48 10.60 -6.58
N GLN A 37 16.17 9.87 -5.51
CA GLN A 37 15.27 8.71 -5.57
C GLN A 37 13.83 9.15 -5.83
N LEU A 38 13.38 10.24 -5.20
CA LEU A 38 12.09 10.88 -5.45
C LEU A 38 11.96 11.35 -6.91
N ALA A 39 12.99 12.00 -7.46
CA ALA A 39 13.01 12.43 -8.86
C ALA A 39 12.93 11.23 -9.82
N LYS A 40 13.67 10.14 -9.53
CA LYS A 40 13.61 8.89 -10.31
C LYS A 40 12.22 8.26 -10.25
N ALA A 41 11.59 8.20 -9.07
CA ALA A 41 10.25 7.66 -8.89
C ALA A 41 9.19 8.48 -9.65
N ALA A 42 9.28 9.82 -9.59
CA ALA A 42 8.40 10.71 -10.34
C ALA A 42 8.52 10.52 -11.87
N ALA A 43 9.75 10.37 -12.38
CA ALA A 43 9.99 10.09 -13.80
C ALA A 43 9.39 8.74 -14.23
N TRP A 44 9.51 7.70 -13.39
CA TRP A 44 8.89 6.40 -13.63
C TRP A 44 7.36 6.45 -13.63
N GLN A 45 6.76 7.16 -12.68
CA GLN A 45 5.32 7.34 -12.62
C GLN A 45 4.80 8.03 -13.90
N LEU A 46 5.51 9.05 -14.38
CA LEU A 46 5.16 9.74 -15.62
C LEU A 46 5.23 8.80 -16.84
N LEU A 47 6.30 8.00 -16.95
CA LEU A 47 6.44 6.98 -17.99
C LEU A 47 5.31 5.93 -17.93
N PHE A 48 4.95 5.47 -16.73
CA PHE A 48 3.86 4.51 -16.51
C PHE A 48 2.52 5.07 -17.00
N VAL A 49 2.18 6.30 -16.59
CA VAL A 49 0.93 6.97 -16.99
C VAL A 49 0.87 7.20 -18.49
N MET A 50 1.98 7.54 -19.14
CA MET A 50 2.00 7.85 -20.58
C MET A 50 1.97 6.61 -21.48
N ARG A 51 2.53 5.47 -21.05
CA ARG A 51 2.81 4.34 -21.96
C ARG A 51 2.16 3.02 -21.55
N GLY A 52 1.68 2.91 -20.31
CA GLY A 52 1.34 1.62 -19.69
C GLY A 52 2.61 0.79 -19.49
N ALA A 53 2.93 0.40 -18.26
CA ALA A 53 4.17 -0.34 -18.02
C ALA A 53 4.06 -1.81 -18.43
N SER A 54 5.09 -2.32 -19.09
CA SER A 54 5.28 -3.75 -19.32
C SER A 54 5.44 -4.48 -17.99
N HIS A 55 5.15 -5.79 -17.96
CA HIS A 55 5.36 -6.63 -16.77
C HIS A 55 6.80 -6.56 -16.23
N GLU A 56 7.82 -6.46 -17.10
CA GLU A 56 9.21 -6.24 -16.68
C GLU A 56 9.43 -4.89 -16.02
N ALA A 57 8.82 -3.82 -16.53
CA ALA A 57 8.95 -2.49 -15.94
C ALA A 57 8.29 -2.43 -14.55
N VAL A 58 7.13 -3.09 -14.37
CA VAL A 58 6.48 -3.21 -13.06
C VAL A 58 7.34 -4.02 -12.09
N ARG A 59 7.89 -5.16 -12.53
CA ARG A 59 8.77 -6.00 -11.70
C ARG A 59 10.04 -5.27 -11.29
N SER A 60 10.70 -4.59 -12.23
CA SER A 60 11.90 -3.80 -11.95
C SER A 60 11.60 -2.62 -11.03
N ALA A 61 10.45 -1.97 -11.15
CA ALA A 61 10.03 -0.91 -10.25
C ALA A 61 9.76 -1.44 -8.84
N ALA A 62 9.13 -2.61 -8.72
CA ALA A 62 8.94 -3.29 -7.43
C ALA A 62 10.29 -3.64 -6.79
N GLU A 63 11.23 -4.21 -7.55
CA GLU A 63 12.58 -4.52 -7.07
C GLU A 63 13.39 -3.27 -6.69
N ASP A 64 13.30 -2.19 -7.49
CA ASP A 64 13.93 -0.90 -7.18
C ASP A 64 13.33 -0.28 -5.91
N GLY A 65 12.01 -0.41 -5.70
CA GLY A 65 11.32 -0.01 -4.48
C GLY A 65 11.79 -0.82 -3.27
N LEU A 66 11.93 -2.14 -3.41
CA LEU A 66 12.48 -3.00 -2.36
C LEU A 66 13.95 -2.67 -2.02
N ARG A 67 14.73 -2.14 -2.98
CA ARG A 67 16.10 -1.66 -2.69
C ARG A 67 16.13 -0.42 -1.82
N ILE A 68 15.07 0.40 -1.82
CA ILE A 68 14.95 1.56 -0.90
C ILE A 68 14.82 1.07 0.55
N LEU A 69 14.25 -0.12 0.76
CA LEU A 69 14.12 -0.74 2.09
C LEU A 69 15.39 -1.46 2.55
N ARG A 70 16.43 -1.59 1.70
CA ARG A 70 17.68 -2.26 2.09
C ARG A 70 18.41 -1.43 3.14
N GLY A 71 18.65 -2.06 4.30
CA GLY A 71 19.36 -1.45 5.42
C GLY A 71 18.49 -1.19 6.65
N PHE A 72 17.18 -1.41 6.56
CA PHE A 72 16.26 -1.30 7.68
C PHE A 72 15.92 -2.67 8.28
N THR A 73 15.78 -2.69 9.59
CA THR A 73 15.19 -3.80 10.32
C THR A 73 13.66 -3.77 10.18
N PRO A 74 12.99 -4.92 10.25
CA PRO A 74 11.52 -4.97 10.30
C PRO A 74 10.92 -4.09 11.41
N GLU A 75 11.62 -3.94 12.53
CA GLU A 75 11.25 -3.09 13.66
C GLU A 75 11.21 -1.60 13.26
N GLU A 76 12.27 -1.10 12.62
CA GLU A 76 12.32 0.29 12.15
C GLU A 76 11.22 0.56 11.11
N MET A 77 10.94 -0.39 10.23
CA MET A 77 9.85 -0.28 9.26
C MET A 77 8.48 -0.21 9.96
N ARG A 78 8.25 -1.05 10.98
CA ARG A 78 7.02 -1.02 11.79
C ARG A 78 6.82 0.30 12.52
N GLU A 79 7.84 0.82 13.19
CA GLU A 79 7.74 2.12 13.88
C GLU A 79 7.44 3.26 12.91
N LEU A 80 8.06 3.20 11.73
CA LEU A 80 7.96 4.27 10.76
C LEU A 80 6.58 4.29 10.08
N VAL A 81 6.12 3.11 9.68
CA VAL A 81 4.78 2.90 9.15
C VAL A 81 3.75 3.27 10.22
N GLY A 82 3.88 2.72 11.44
CA GLY A 82 2.96 2.99 12.56
C GLY A 82 2.86 4.47 12.90
N GLY A 83 3.98 5.18 13.00
CA GLY A 83 3.99 6.62 13.28
C GLY A 83 3.45 7.50 12.15
N ALA A 84 3.40 7.00 10.91
CA ALA A 84 2.80 7.70 9.79
C ALA A 84 1.34 7.25 9.53
N LEU A 85 0.92 6.12 10.08
CA LEU A 85 -0.34 5.47 9.74
C LEU A 85 -1.56 6.29 10.16
N GLU A 86 -1.57 6.75 11.42
CA GLU A 86 -2.69 7.50 11.99
C GLU A 86 -2.91 8.83 11.26
N GLY A 87 -1.83 9.56 10.98
CA GLY A 87 -1.91 10.89 10.37
C GLY A 87 -2.10 10.89 8.84
N VAL A 88 -1.66 9.82 8.15
CA VAL A 88 -1.56 9.81 6.69
C VAL A 88 -2.46 8.77 6.04
N LEU A 89 -2.54 7.54 6.56
CA LEU A 89 -3.25 6.45 5.90
C LEU A 89 -4.71 6.35 6.33
N ARG A 90 -5.02 6.51 7.62
CA ARG A 90 -6.41 6.47 8.11
C ARG A 90 -7.35 7.46 7.39
N PRO A 91 -6.96 8.71 7.12
CA PRO A 91 -7.81 9.63 6.36
C PRO A 91 -8.06 9.22 4.90
N LEU A 92 -7.29 8.26 4.37
CA LEU A 92 -7.44 7.75 3.01
C LEU A 92 -8.38 6.54 2.93
N VAL A 93 -8.75 5.95 4.06
CA VAL A 93 -9.76 4.88 4.12
C VAL A 93 -11.11 5.50 3.76
N TYR A 94 -11.83 4.87 2.83
CA TYR A 94 -13.16 5.32 2.42
C TYR A 94 -14.21 4.27 2.74
N GLN A 95 -15.43 4.71 2.97
CA GLN A 95 -16.48 3.88 3.58
C GLN A 95 -17.05 2.88 2.57
N GLU A 96 -17.17 3.28 1.32
CA GLU A 96 -17.88 2.54 0.28
C GLU A 96 -17.34 1.10 0.04
N PRO A 97 -16.02 0.83 0.00
CA PRO A 97 -15.46 -0.51 -0.06
C PRO A 97 -15.58 -1.28 1.25
N LEU A 98 -15.60 -0.57 2.39
CA LEU A 98 -15.78 -1.21 3.68
C LEU A 98 -17.19 -1.77 3.82
N GLU A 99 -18.19 -1.06 3.30
CA GLU A 99 -19.56 -1.57 3.19
C GLU A 99 -19.60 -2.88 2.36
N LEU A 100 -18.79 -2.98 1.30
CA LEU A 100 -18.68 -4.21 0.51
C LEU A 100 -17.95 -5.32 1.27
N VAL A 101 -16.90 -5.00 2.04
CA VAL A 101 -16.23 -5.94 2.93
C VAL A 101 -17.22 -6.50 3.96
N GLU A 102 -17.99 -5.65 4.63
CA GLU A 102 -19.01 -6.05 5.60
C GLU A 102 -20.11 -6.88 4.95
N HIS A 103 -20.56 -6.51 3.75
CA HIS A 103 -21.54 -7.30 3.00
C HIS A 103 -21.08 -8.75 2.80
N HIS A 104 -19.83 -8.98 2.39
CA HIS A 104 -19.29 -10.34 2.23
C HIS A 104 -19.19 -11.09 3.57
N ARG A 105 -18.81 -10.40 4.66
CA ARG A 105 -18.77 -10.98 6.02
C ARG A 105 -20.15 -11.40 6.50
N GLU A 106 -21.16 -10.55 6.31
CA GLU A 106 -22.56 -10.82 6.68
C GLU A 106 -23.13 -12.04 5.95
N HIS A 107 -22.63 -12.32 4.73
CA HIS A 107 -23.01 -13.49 3.94
C HIS A 107 -22.18 -14.76 4.29
N GLY A 108 -21.31 -14.68 5.30
CA GLY A 108 -20.48 -15.80 5.76
C GLY A 108 -19.34 -16.15 4.80
N GLU A 109 -18.95 -15.21 3.94
CA GLU A 109 -17.85 -15.38 2.99
C GLU A 109 -16.52 -14.97 3.63
N GLN A 110 -15.45 -15.68 3.29
CA GLN A 110 -14.12 -15.34 3.80
C GLN A 110 -13.58 -14.11 3.06
N VAL A 111 -13.10 -13.10 3.80
CA VAL A 111 -12.51 -11.89 3.22
C VAL A 111 -10.99 -11.92 3.37
N TYR A 112 -10.28 -11.57 2.30
CA TYR A 112 -8.82 -11.47 2.26
C TYR A 112 -8.38 -10.14 1.68
N ILE A 113 -7.35 -9.55 2.26
CA ILE A 113 -6.60 -8.45 1.63
C ILE A 113 -5.40 -9.03 0.89
N VAL A 114 -5.28 -8.72 -0.40
CA VAL A 114 -4.17 -9.15 -1.26
C VAL A 114 -3.57 -7.91 -1.90
N SER A 115 -2.39 -7.49 -1.42
CA SER A 115 -1.76 -6.26 -1.91
C SER A 115 -0.25 -6.39 -2.08
N ALA A 116 0.30 -5.53 -2.94
CA ALA A 116 1.74 -5.37 -3.16
C ALA A 116 2.37 -4.30 -2.23
N THR A 117 1.58 -3.73 -1.32
CA THR A 117 2.04 -2.76 -0.31
C THR A 117 2.86 -3.45 0.79
N LEU A 118 3.52 -2.66 1.63
CA LEU A 118 4.22 -3.18 2.81
C LEU A 118 3.28 -3.99 3.71
N GLN A 119 3.75 -5.13 4.20
CA GLN A 119 2.98 -6.04 5.04
C GLN A 119 2.47 -5.33 6.30
N GLU A 120 3.29 -4.47 6.91
CA GLU A 120 2.95 -3.69 8.10
C GLU A 120 1.74 -2.76 7.87
N ILE A 121 1.61 -2.22 6.65
CA ILE A 121 0.46 -1.38 6.28
C ILE A 121 -0.78 -2.27 6.18
N VAL A 122 -0.66 -3.42 5.49
CA VAL A 122 -1.77 -4.37 5.31
C VAL A 122 -2.28 -4.86 6.66
N GLU A 123 -1.39 -5.28 7.56
CA GLU A 123 -1.74 -5.77 8.89
C GLU A 123 -2.45 -4.71 9.72
N THR A 124 -1.98 -3.46 9.67
CA THR A 124 -2.61 -2.40 10.45
C THR A 124 -3.99 -2.05 9.91
N ILE A 125 -4.16 -1.97 8.59
CA ILE A 125 -5.47 -1.73 7.99
C ILE A 125 -6.40 -2.91 8.27
N ALA A 126 -5.94 -4.15 8.13
CA ALA A 126 -6.72 -5.33 8.45
C ALA A 126 -7.18 -5.32 9.92
N ALA A 127 -6.29 -4.97 10.86
CA ALA A 127 -6.63 -4.89 12.28
C ALA A 127 -7.68 -3.80 12.58
N ASP A 128 -7.60 -2.65 11.90
CA ASP A 128 -8.60 -1.57 12.01
C ASP A 128 -9.97 -1.97 11.46
N LEU A 129 -10.01 -2.83 10.44
CA LEU A 129 -11.25 -3.31 9.82
C LEU A 129 -11.89 -4.47 10.58
N GLY A 130 -11.18 -5.10 11.51
CA GLY A 130 -11.62 -6.34 12.19
C GLY A 130 -11.61 -7.55 11.25
#